data_AF-A0AAX1URZ6-F1
#
_entry.id   AF-A0AAX1URZ6-F1
#
_cell.length_a   1.000
_cell.length_b   1.000
_cell.length_c   1.000
_cell.angle_alpha   90.00
_cell.angle_beta   90.00
_cell.angle_gamma   90.00
#
_symmetry.space_group_name_H-M   'P 1'
#
loop_
_entity.id
_entity.type
_entity.pdbx_description
1 polymer ?
#
loop_
_entity_poly.entity_id
_entity_poly.type
_entity_poly.pdbx_seq_one_letter_code
_entity_poly.pdbx_strand_id
1 'polypeptide(L)' 'MAAVRVEELVAPRSCVYWITCDGEFVASRETQAEALDFARGYAERIGGELISAAIIPLRRRWSAA' A
#
# COMPACT_ATOMS: atom_id res chain seq x y z
N MET A 1 -5.23 -3.90 -17.38
CA MET A 1 -3.88 -3.56 -16.92
C MET A 1 -3.96 -3.54 -15.40
N ALA A 2 -3.09 -4.27 -14.70
CA ALA A 2 -3.22 -4.49 -13.26
C ALA A 2 -2.89 -3.22 -12.47
N ALA A 3 -3.71 -2.89 -11.46
CA ALA A 3 -3.62 -1.67 -10.68
C ALA A 3 -2.89 -1.88 -9.36
N VAL A 4 -1.68 -1.33 -9.21
CA VAL A 4 -0.89 -1.39 -7.97
C VAL A 4 -1.13 -0.15 -7.12
N ARG A 5 -1.33 -0.32 -5.81
CA ARG A 5 -1.57 0.76 -4.83
C ARG A 5 -0.73 0.55 -3.56
N VAL A 6 -0.39 1.65 -2.89
CA VAL A 6 0.22 1.64 -1.56
C VAL A 6 -0.74 2.29 -0.54
N GLU A 7 -1.07 1.55 0.50
CA GLU A 7 -2.03 1.90 1.54
C GLU A 7 -1.31 1.98 2.89
N GLU A 8 -1.56 3.01 3.69
CA GLU A 8 -0.97 3.12 5.03
C GLU A 8 -1.94 2.63 6.09
N LEU A 9 -1.58 1.54 6.76
CA LEU A 9 -2.28 1.03 7.92
C LEU A 9 -1.75 1.72 9.18
N VAL A 10 -2.57 2.59 9.75
CA VAL A 10 -2.25 3.30 11.00
C VAL A 10 -2.83 2.56 12.20
N ALA A 11 -1.96 2.11 13.10
CA ALA A 11 -2.29 1.62 14.43
C ALA A 11 -1.81 2.63 15.49
N PRO A 12 -2.30 2.57 16.74
CA PRO A 12 -1.98 3.57 17.78
C PRO A 12 -0.48 3.81 18.07
N ARG A 13 0.39 2.85 17.71
CA ARG A 13 1.86 2.93 17.93
C ARG A 13 2.68 2.39 16.77
N SER A 14 2.06 2.09 15.63
CA SER A 14 2.78 1.59 14.46
C SER A 14 2.10 2.04 13.17
N CYS A 15 2.92 2.19 12.14
CA CYS A 15 2.48 2.44 10.78
C CYS A 15 3.05 1.31 9.92
N VAL A 16 2.21 0.69 9.10
CA VAL A 16 2.61 -0.36 8.15
C VAL A 16 2.01 -0.02 6.80
N TYR A 17 2.79 -0.14 5.74
CA TYR A 17 2.36 0.15 4.38
C TYR A 17 2.01 -1.15 3.67
N TRP A 18 0.76 -1.30 3.25
CA TRP A 18 0.28 -2.41 2.44
C TRP A 18 0.44 -2.07 0.96
N ILE A 19 0.86 -3.05 0.18
CA ILE A 19 0.87 -2.98 -1.27
C ILE A 19 -0.21 -3.90 -1.79
N THR A 20 -1.16 -3.34 -2.55
CA THR A 20 -2.26 -4.10 -3.16
C THR A 20 -2.18 -4.07 -4.67
N CYS A 21 -2.63 -5.15 -5.32
CA CYS A 21 -2.76 -5.28 -6.77
C CYS A 21 -4.19 -5.67 -7.10
N ASP A 22 -4.91 -4.83 -7.84
CA ASP A 22 -6.33 -5.02 -8.14
C ASP A 22 -7.21 -5.27 -6.89
N GLY A 23 -6.78 -4.75 -5.73
CA GLY A 23 -7.45 -4.91 -4.45
C GLY A 23 -7.00 -6.14 -3.64
N GLU A 24 -6.15 -7.01 -4.19
CA GLU A 24 -5.56 -8.13 -3.47
C GLU A 24 -4.26 -7.73 -2.78
N PHE A 25 -4.04 -8.24 -1.57
CA PHE A 25 -2.81 -8.02 -0.81
C PHE A 25 -1.62 -8.71 -1.48
N VAL A 26 -0.53 -7.95 -1.68
CA VAL A 26 0.72 -8.47 -2.27
C VAL A 26 1.82 -8.55 -1.22
N ALA A 27 2.04 -7.46 -0.48
CA ALA A 27 3.14 -7.35 0.48
C ALA A 27 2.89 -6.21 1.48
N SER A 28 3.72 -6.14 2.52
CA SER A 28 3.78 -5.00 3.43
C SER A 28 5.20 -4.54 3.73
N ARG A 29 5.37 -3.26 4.08
CA ARG A 29 6.66 -2.64 4.48
C ARG A 29 6.46 -1.74 5.68
N GLU A 30 7.52 -1.53 6.45
CA GLU A 30 7.47 -0.69 7.65
C GLU A 30 7.66 0.79 7.32
N THR A 31 8.29 1.10 6.18
CA THR A 31 8.53 2.47 5.74
C THR A 31 7.86 2.78 4.40
N GLN A 32 7.48 4.05 4.23
CA GLN A 32 6.88 4.53 2.99
C GLN A 32 7.83 4.34 1.79
N ALA A 33 9.13 4.62 1.99
CA ALA A 33 10.13 4.53 0.94
C ALA A 33 10.24 3.10 0.41
N GLU A 34 10.37 2.12 1.31
CA GLU A 34 10.41 0.70 0.93
C GLU A 34 9.12 0.24 0.23
N ALA A 35 7.96 0.74 0.66
CA ALA A 35 6.69 0.39 0.05
C ALA A 35 6.58 0.91 -1.39
N LEU A 36 7.02 2.15 -1.63
CA LEU A 36 7.02 2.78 -2.95
C LEU A 36 8.03 2.12 -3.90
N ASP A 37 9.24 1.85 -3.42
CA ASP A 37 10.27 1.17 -4.22
C ASP A 37 9.81 -0.24 -4.62
N PHE A 38 9.23 -0.98 -3.67
CA PHE A 38 8.66 -2.29 -3.97
C PHE A 38 7.49 -2.21 -4.96
N ALA A 39 6.54 -1.29 -4.76
CA ALA A 39 5.37 -1.15 -5.62
C ALA A 39 5.74 -0.77 -7.06
N ARG A 40 6.74 0.09 -7.25
CA ARG A 40 7.29 0.44 -8.57
C ARG A 40 7.88 -0.78 -9.27
N GLY A 41 8.82 -1.46 -8.62
CA GLY A 41 9.46 -2.65 -9.21
C GLY A 41 8.45 -3.79 -9.46
N TYR A 42 7.45 -3.94 -8.60
CA TYR A 42 6.37 -4.91 -8.79
C TYR A 42 5.49 -4.55 -9.99
N ALA A 43 5.05 -3.29 -10.11
CA ALA A 43 4.24 -2.82 -11.24
C ALA A 43 4.96 -3.01 -12.58
N GLU A 44 6.24 -2.63 -12.67
CA GLU A 44 7.08 -2.83 -13.86
C GLU A 44 7.16 -4.32 -14.25
N ARG A 45 7.39 -5.20 -13.27
CA ARG A 45 7.54 -6.64 -13.49
C ARG A 45 6.26 -7.29 -14.04
N ILE A 46 5.08 -6.83 -13.64
CA ILE A 46 3.80 -7.41 -14.08
C ILE A 46 3.19 -6.70 -15.29
N GLY A 47 3.86 -5.66 -15.82
CA GLY A 47 3.27 -4.79 -16.85
C GLY A 47 2.02 -4.05 -16.34
N GLY A 48 1.97 -3.77 -15.04
CA GLY A 48 0.91 -3.07 -14.37
C GLY A 48 1.18 -1.57 -14.26
N GLU A 49 0.22 -0.85 -13.71
CA GLU A 49 0.33 0.59 -13.45
C GLU A 49 0.30 0.85 -11.95
N LEU A 50 1.26 1.63 -11.47
CA LEU A 50 1.22 2.17 -10.13
C LEU A 50 0.24 3.35 -10.11
N ILE A 51 -1.00 3.09 -9.70
CA ILE A 51 -2.08 4.08 -9.76
C ILE A 51 -1.93 5.14 -8.67
N SER A 52 -1.36 4.79 -7.51
CA SER A 52 -1.19 5.74 -6.41
C SER A 52 0.17 5.61 -5.76
N ALA A 53 1.02 6.61 -5.99
CA ALA A 53 2.25 6.84 -5.23
C ALA A 53 2.00 7.73 -3.99
N ALA A 54 0.80 8.31 -3.86
CA ALA A 54 0.34 8.96 -2.65
C ALA A 54 -0.33 7.91 -1.76
N ILE A 55 0.18 7.77 -0.54
CA ILE A 55 -0.34 6.85 0.46
C ILE A 55 -1.85 7.06 0.66
N ILE A 56 -2.63 5.99 0.62
CA ILE A 56 -4.04 6.00 1.04
C ILE A 56 -4.11 5.50 2.49
N PRO A 57 -4.36 6.35 3.50
CA PRO A 57 -4.45 5.89 4.89
C PRO A 57 -5.68 5.02 5.08
N LEU A 58 -5.47 3.75 5.41
CA LEU A 58 -6.50 2.78 5.78
C LEU A 58 -6.95 3.09 7.20
N ARG A 59 -7.81 4.10 7.34
CA ARG A 59 -8.39 4.47 8.63
C ARG A 59 -9.26 3.32 9.13
N ARG A 60 -8.76 2.51 10.06
CA ARG A 60 -9.63 1.93 11.09
C ARG A 60 -10.23 3.11 11.86
N ARG A 61 -11.43 3.53 11.44
CA ARG A 61 -12.33 4.29 12.31
C ARG A 61 -12.41 3.45 13.58
N TRP A 62 -11.76 3.89 14.66
CA TRP A 62 -12.21 3.49 15.97
C TRP A 62 -13.68 3.89 15.99
N SER A 63 -14.57 2.90 15.84
CA SER A 63 -15.87 3.00 16.49
C SER A 63 -15.54 3.34 17.93
N ALA A 64 -15.82 4.58 18.31
CA ALA A 64 -16.18 4.84 19.68
C ALA A 64 -17.31 3.86 20.01
N ALA A 65 -16.97 2.83 20.78
CA ALA A 65 -17.92 2.03 21.52
C ALA A 65 -18.00 2.63 22.93
#